data_AF-A0A9E7BDF7-F1
#
_entry.id   AF-A0A9E7BDF7-F1
#
_cell.length_a   1.000
_cell.length_b   1.000
_cell.length_c   1.000
_cell.angle_alpha   90.00
_cell.angle_beta   90.00
_cell.angle_gamma   90.00
#
_symmetry.space_group_name_H-M   'P 1'
#
loop_
_entity.id
_entity.type
_entity.pdbx_description
1 polymer ?
#
loop_
_entity_poly.entity_id
_entity_poly.type
_entity_poly.pdbx_seq_one_letter_code
_entity_poly.pdbx_strand_id
1 'polypeptide(L)'
;QYENIILAIYALNDQLIPDFTHLWFPTPWMDEFVQKGSWIAGRVGNGYIAVATPGGFSPLKSGDTAYQEWSPNGNGALYVSILGDKKEYKDFKTFVRKLSEPKFDEKELSISWKNKKRFELSWANPFHVNGKSEQLMAGLPEVPPRLDNPAVLLKADDTIFDASYSGAKLKIDVIQGKRIEPKSQA
;
A
#
# COMPACT_ATOMS: atom_id res chain seq x y z
N GLN A 1 -0.84 1.57 1.11
CA GLN A 1 -0.73 2.42 -0.10
C GLN A 1 -1.45 3.74 0.18
N TYR A 2 -0.99 4.83 -0.41
CA TYR A 2 -1.69 6.11 -0.38
C TYR A 2 -1.50 6.84 -1.72
N GLU A 3 -2.60 7.17 -2.39
CA GLU A 3 -2.59 7.73 -3.75
C GLU A 3 -1.69 6.88 -4.70
N ASN A 4 -0.63 7.50 -5.23
CA ASN A 4 0.36 6.94 -6.15
C ASN A 4 1.61 6.37 -5.44
N ILE A 5 1.58 6.22 -4.11
CA ILE A 5 2.73 5.82 -3.28
C ILE A 5 2.45 4.51 -2.54
N ILE A 6 3.44 3.62 -2.55
CA ILE A 6 3.43 2.36 -1.82
C ILE A 6 4.67 2.32 -0.92
N LEU A 7 4.48 2.01 0.36
CA LEU A 7 5.53 1.58 1.26
C LEU A 7 5.21 0.13 1.63
N ALA A 8 6.21 -0.75 1.61
CA ALA A 8 6.04 -2.17 1.90
C ALA A 8 7.15 -2.68 2.82
N ILE A 9 6.76 -3.54 3.76
CA ILE A 9 7.64 -4.24 4.68
C ILE A 9 7.39 -5.73 4.50
N TYR A 10 8.46 -6.47 4.22
CA TYR A 10 8.49 -7.93 4.25
C TYR A 10 9.30 -8.34 5.48
N ALA A 11 8.64 -8.92 6.48
CA ALA A 11 9.29 -9.41 7.70
C ALA A 11 10.00 -10.75 7.41
N LEU A 12 11.10 -10.66 6.67
CA LEU A 12 11.93 -11.80 6.30
C LEU A 12 12.55 -12.42 7.56
N ASN A 13 12.56 -13.75 7.60
CA ASN A 13 13.22 -14.53 8.62
C ASN A 13 13.75 -15.82 7.99
N ASP A 14 14.77 -16.40 8.61
CA ASP A 14 15.52 -17.55 8.09
C ASP A 14 14.69 -18.85 8.01
N GLN A 15 13.44 -18.84 8.48
CA GLN A 15 12.50 -19.97 8.37
C GLN A 15 11.58 -19.86 7.16
N LEU A 16 11.54 -18.70 6.49
CA LEU A 16 10.77 -18.49 5.27
C LEU A 16 11.57 -19.00 4.07
N ILE A 17 10.89 -19.69 3.15
CA ILE A 17 11.47 -20.10 1.87
C ILE A 17 10.56 -19.58 0.74
N PRO A 18 11.07 -18.71 -0.16
CA PRO A 18 12.41 -18.11 -0.11
C PRO A 18 12.54 -17.10 1.05
N ASP A 19 13.77 -16.96 1.55
CA ASP A 19 14.17 -16.02 2.60
C ASP A 19 14.57 -14.64 2.03
N PHE A 20 14.31 -14.40 0.75
CA PHE A 20 14.66 -13.18 0.05
C PHE A 20 13.50 -12.67 -0.82
N THR A 21 13.61 -11.40 -1.19
CA THR A 21 12.74 -10.73 -2.15
C THR A 21 13.56 -10.27 -3.35
N HIS A 22 12.87 -10.07 -4.47
CA HIS A 22 13.46 -9.43 -5.65
C HIS A 22 12.44 -8.47 -6.25
N LEU A 23 12.94 -7.57 -7.09
CA LEU A 23 12.10 -6.68 -7.88
C LEU A 23 12.08 -7.16 -9.34
N TRP A 24 10.87 -7.48 -9.83
CA TRP A 24 10.63 -7.61 -11.25
C TRP A 24 10.43 -6.21 -11.86
N PHE A 25 11.44 -5.74 -12.60
CA PHE A 25 11.48 -4.43 -13.24
C PHE A 25 12.09 -4.57 -14.66
N PRO A 26 11.27 -4.90 -15.67
CA PRO A 26 11.73 -5.29 -17.01
C PRO A 26 12.28 -4.11 -17.82
N THR A 27 13.50 -3.65 -17.50
CA THR A 27 14.12 -2.51 -18.17
C THR A 27 14.32 -2.70 -19.68
N PRO A 28 14.50 -3.92 -20.24
CA PRO A 28 14.53 -4.11 -21.69
C PRO A 28 13.23 -3.69 -22.41
N TRP A 29 12.11 -3.57 -21.69
CA TRP A 29 10.81 -3.16 -22.25
C TRP A 29 10.41 -1.73 -21.85
N MET A 30 11.33 -0.98 -21.24
CA MET A 30 11.11 0.42 -20.88
C MET A 30 11.74 1.34 -21.92
N ASP A 31 11.12 2.49 -22.15
CA ASP A 31 11.66 3.48 -23.08
C ASP A 31 12.94 4.13 -22.52
N GLU A 32 13.04 4.25 -21.21
CA GLU A 32 14.16 4.83 -20.48
C GLU A 32 14.14 4.32 -19.03
N PHE A 33 15.31 4.08 -18.44
CA PHE A 33 15.44 3.81 -17.00
C PHE A 33 16.72 4.42 -16.42
N VAL A 34 16.71 4.70 -15.12
CA VAL A 34 17.84 5.29 -14.39
C VAL A 34 17.92 4.65 -13.00
N GLN A 35 19.13 4.31 -12.55
CA GLN A 35 19.43 4.06 -11.14
C GLN A 35 20.03 5.32 -10.51
N LYS A 36 19.53 5.73 -9.35
CA LYS A 36 20.00 6.91 -8.62
C LYS A 36 19.79 6.74 -7.13
N GLY A 37 20.89 6.65 -6.37
CA GLY A 37 20.81 6.42 -4.92
C GLY A 37 20.10 5.10 -4.64
N SER A 38 19.09 5.14 -3.77
CA SER A 38 18.28 3.95 -3.45
C SER A 38 17.30 3.58 -4.57
N TRP A 39 17.09 4.45 -5.56
CA TRP A 39 16.05 4.30 -6.56
C TRP A 39 16.51 3.58 -7.82
N ILE A 40 15.63 2.76 -8.38
CA ILE A 40 15.53 2.48 -9.80
C ILE A 40 14.24 3.12 -10.33
N ALA A 41 14.33 3.84 -11.44
CA ALA A 41 13.20 4.52 -12.06
C ALA A 41 13.11 4.17 -13.54
N GLY A 42 11.90 4.12 -14.08
CA GLY A 42 11.62 3.72 -15.45
C GLY A 42 10.44 4.47 -16.07
N ARG A 43 10.46 4.56 -17.41
CA ARG A 43 9.42 5.18 -18.22
C ARG A 43 8.89 4.21 -19.27
N VAL A 44 7.56 4.20 -19.42
CA VAL A 44 6.87 3.58 -20.56
C VAL A 44 5.84 4.58 -21.07
N GLY A 45 6.01 5.06 -22.30
CA GLY A 45 5.19 6.12 -22.87
C GLY A 45 5.20 7.37 -22.00
N ASN A 46 4.01 7.77 -21.52
CA ASN A 46 3.83 8.93 -20.62
C ASN A 46 3.79 8.57 -19.13
N GLY A 47 3.95 7.28 -18.77
CA GLY A 47 3.93 6.79 -17.39
C GLY A 47 5.32 6.59 -16.82
N TYR A 48 5.49 6.93 -15.54
CA TYR A 48 6.73 6.83 -14.79
C TYR A 48 6.54 5.98 -13.53
N ILE A 49 7.54 5.20 -13.17
CA ILE A 49 7.59 4.44 -11.92
C ILE A 49 8.99 4.58 -11.33
N ALA A 50 9.08 4.64 -10.01
CA ALA A 50 10.33 4.46 -9.30
C ALA A 50 10.13 3.57 -8.08
N VAL A 51 11.09 2.69 -7.84
CA VAL A 51 11.14 1.80 -6.68
C VAL A 51 12.46 2.02 -5.96
N ALA A 52 12.43 2.12 -4.63
CA ALA A 52 13.60 2.20 -3.78
C ALA A 52 13.60 1.09 -2.73
N THR A 53 14.81 0.69 -2.36
CA THR A 53 15.14 -0.27 -1.30
C THR A 53 16.46 0.18 -0.66
N PRO A 54 16.80 -0.22 0.58
CA PRO A 54 18.10 0.07 1.17
C PRO A 54 19.26 -0.25 0.21
N GLY A 55 20.11 0.74 -0.06
CA GLY A 55 21.28 0.59 -0.94
C GLY A 55 20.99 0.45 -2.43
N GLY A 56 19.72 0.51 -2.86
CA GLY A 56 19.32 0.34 -4.26
C GLY A 56 19.38 -1.11 -4.75
N PHE A 57 19.54 -1.27 -6.06
CA PHE A 57 19.37 -2.57 -6.73
C PHE A 57 20.59 -2.97 -7.55
N SER A 58 20.80 -4.28 -7.68
CA SER A 58 21.74 -4.89 -8.62
C SER A 58 20.99 -5.73 -9.66
N PRO A 59 21.29 -5.60 -10.96
CA PRO A 59 20.60 -6.36 -11.99
C PRO A 59 21.07 -7.81 -11.98
N LEU A 60 20.14 -8.74 -12.23
CA LEU A 60 20.51 -10.05 -12.74
C LEU A 60 21.07 -9.87 -14.17
N LYS A 61 22.30 -10.34 -14.42
CA LYS A 61 23.03 -10.04 -15.67
C LYS A 61 22.97 -11.16 -16.72
N SER A 62 22.44 -12.33 -16.37
CA SER A 62 22.44 -13.51 -17.22
C SER A 62 21.20 -14.38 -16.96
N GLY A 63 20.85 -15.22 -17.93
CA GLY A 63 19.65 -16.05 -17.90
C GLY A 63 18.45 -15.36 -18.56
N ASP A 64 17.32 -16.06 -18.61
CA ASP A 64 16.12 -15.63 -19.35
C ASP A 64 15.49 -14.34 -18.80
N THR A 65 15.79 -14.01 -17.55
CA THR A 65 15.28 -12.84 -16.83
C THR A 65 16.34 -11.77 -16.60
N ALA A 66 17.47 -11.84 -17.33
CA ALA A 66 18.53 -10.84 -17.29
C ALA A 66 17.98 -9.43 -17.57
N TYR A 67 18.36 -8.47 -16.72
CA TYR A 67 17.88 -7.09 -16.71
C TYR A 67 16.37 -6.91 -16.48
N GLN A 68 15.64 -8.00 -16.26
CA GLN A 68 14.23 -7.99 -15.86
C GLN A 68 14.06 -8.18 -14.36
N GLU A 69 14.98 -8.94 -13.75
CA GLU A 69 15.05 -9.13 -12.31
C GLU A 69 16.17 -8.30 -11.68
N TRP A 70 15.87 -7.77 -10.50
CA TRP A 70 16.75 -6.91 -9.73
C TRP A 70 16.78 -7.36 -8.27
N SER A 71 17.97 -7.66 -7.77
CA SER A 71 18.19 -8.00 -6.37
C SER A 71 18.34 -6.71 -5.54
N PRO A 72 17.70 -6.62 -4.37
CA PRO A 72 17.99 -5.55 -3.42
C PRO A 72 19.43 -5.66 -2.94
N ASN A 73 20.11 -4.51 -2.76
CA ASN A 73 21.46 -4.47 -2.22
C ASN A 73 21.49 -4.57 -0.68
N GLY A 74 20.38 -4.23 -0.03
CA GLY A 74 20.12 -4.50 1.39
C GLY A 74 19.47 -5.87 1.60
N ASN A 75 18.79 -6.05 2.73
CA ASN A 75 18.17 -7.33 3.10
C ASN A 75 16.88 -7.65 2.33
N GLY A 76 16.35 -6.72 1.53
CA GLY A 76 15.11 -6.91 0.77
C GLY A 76 13.83 -6.84 1.61
N ALA A 77 13.89 -6.33 2.83
CA ALA A 77 12.71 -6.20 3.68
C ALA A 77 11.89 -4.95 3.37
N LEU A 78 12.51 -3.88 2.87
CA LEU A 78 11.90 -2.54 2.86
C LEU A 78 11.85 -1.94 1.47
N TYR A 79 10.65 -1.54 1.03
CA TYR A 79 10.44 -0.93 -0.28
C TYR A 79 9.60 0.33 -0.24
N VAL A 80 9.95 1.28 -1.10
CA VAL A 80 9.12 2.44 -1.46
C VAL A 80 8.90 2.44 -2.96
N SER A 81 7.66 2.62 -3.40
CA SER A 81 7.34 2.83 -4.82
C SER A 81 6.52 4.10 -4.99
N ILE A 82 6.76 4.80 -6.10
CA ILE A 82 5.97 5.94 -6.53
C ILE A 82 5.71 5.89 -8.04
N LEU A 83 4.46 6.13 -8.39
CA LEU A 83 4.01 6.30 -9.77
C LEU A 83 3.92 7.79 -10.13
N GLY A 84 4.13 8.12 -11.40
CA GLY A 84 3.95 9.47 -11.91
C GLY A 84 3.64 9.44 -13.40
N ASP A 85 3.36 10.61 -13.97
CA ASP A 85 3.13 10.73 -15.40
C ASP A 85 3.68 12.04 -15.97
N LYS A 86 3.62 12.15 -17.30
CA LYS A 86 4.01 13.35 -18.04
C LYS A 86 3.19 14.58 -17.67
N LYS A 87 1.92 14.44 -17.29
CA LYS A 87 1.05 15.57 -16.94
C LYS A 87 1.50 16.23 -15.64
N GLU A 88 1.86 15.43 -14.64
CA GLU A 88 2.32 15.91 -13.33
C GLU A 88 3.78 16.38 -13.36
N TYR A 89 4.66 15.63 -14.03
CA TYR A 89 6.12 15.86 -13.96
C TYR A 89 6.72 16.54 -15.19
N LYS A 90 5.94 16.79 -16.25
CA LYS A 90 6.35 17.31 -17.58
C LYS A 90 7.25 16.36 -18.39
N ASP A 91 8.27 15.79 -17.75
CA ASP A 91 9.21 14.84 -18.34
C ASP A 91 9.78 13.89 -17.27
N PHE A 92 10.36 12.78 -17.72
CA PHE A 92 10.91 11.75 -16.83
C PHE A 92 12.13 12.22 -16.05
N LYS A 93 12.99 13.05 -16.65
CA LYS A 93 14.15 13.65 -15.98
C LYS A 93 13.72 14.48 -14.75
N THR A 94 12.61 15.21 -14.86
CA THR A 94 12.04 16.00 -13.78
C THR A 94 11.41 15.12 -12.71
N PHE A 95 10.78 14.00 -13.07
CA PHE A 95 10.35 12.97 -12.13
C PHE A 95 11.53 12.45 -11.30
N VAL A 96 12.59 11.95 -11.95
CA VAL A 96 13.80 11.42 -11.28
C VAL A 96 14.51 12.49 -10.43
N ARG A 97 14.55 13.75 -10.88
CA ARG A 97 15.14 14.85 -10.10
C ARG A 97 14.38 15.14 -8.80
N LYS A 98 13.06 14.93 -8.79
CA LYS A 98 12.20 15.19 -7.62
C LYS A 98 12.17 14.04 -6.60
N LEU A 99 12.72 12.88 -6.93
CA LEU A 99 12.85 11.78 -5.98
C LEU A 99 13.81 12.17 -4.83
N SER A 100 13.26 12.28 -3.63
CA SER A 100 14.01 12.37 -2.38
C SER A 100 14.33 10.97 -1.87
N GLU A 101 15.46 10.82 -1.16
CA GLU A 101 15.83 9.53 -0.56
C GLU A 101 14.91 9.19 0.62
N PRO A 102 14.32 7.99 0.65
CA PRO A 102 13.73 7.43 1.86
C PRO A 102 14.80 7.12 2.90
N LYS A 103 14.42 7.21 4.17
CA LYS A 103 15.21 6.67 5.27
C LYS A 103 14.67 5.29 5.60
N PHE A 104 15.58 4.33 5.66
CA PHE A 104 15.28 2.95 5.97
C PHE A 104 15.98 2.58 7.28
N ASP A 105 15.27 1.84 8.14
CA ASP A 105 15.83 1.14 9.29
C ASP A 105 15.49 -0.33 9.16
N GLU A 106 16.44 -1.11 8.66
CA GLU A 106 16.29 -2.55 8.45
C GLU A 106 16.20 -3.34 9.76
N LYS A 107 16.69 -2.79 10.89
CA LYS A 107 16.64 -3.45 12.19
C LYS A 107 15.27 -3.31 12.82
N GLU A 108 14.73 -2.10 12.80
CA GLU A 108 13.41 -1.78 13.36
C GLU A 108 12.26 -2.02 12.35
N LEU A 109 12.59 -2.52 11.15
CA LEU A 109 11.67 -2.68 10.02
C LEU A 109 10.80 -1.44 9.83
N SER A 110 11.47 -0.30 9.60
CA SER A 110 10.77 0.98 9.44
C SER A 110 11.27 1.81 8.26
N ILE A 111 10.35 2.61 7.73
CA ILE A 111 10.53 3.47 6.57
C ILE A 111 9.98 4.85 6.92
N SER A 112 10.80 5.89 6.73
CA SER A 112 10.37 7.29 6.82
C SER A 112 10.76 8.02 5.55
N TRP A 113 9.79 8.65 4.89
CA TRP A 113 10.01 9.32 3.62
C TRP A 113 9.23 10.62 3.50
N LYS A 114 9.89 11.68 3.03
CA LYS A 114 9.26 12.97 2.78
C LYS A 114 9.20 13.24 1.29
N ASN A 115 7.99 13.21 0.73
CA ASN A 115 7.70 13.58 -0.65
C ASN A 115 6.34 14.30 -0.73
N LYS A 116 6.37 15.65 -0.72
CA LYS A 116 5.22 16.55 -0.49
C LYS A 116 4.54 16.37 0.87
N LYS A 117 4.20 15.12 1.24
CA LYS A 117 3.73 14.64 2.54
C LYS A 117 4.85 13.85 3.24
N ARG A 118 4.73 13.64 4.56
CA ARG A 118 5.59 12.74 5.34
C ARG A 118 4.90 11.38 5.45
N PHE A 119 5.58 10.33 5.03
CA PHE A 119 5.11 8.94 5.07
C PHE A 119 5.95 8.17 6.07
N GLU A 120 5.29 7.44 6.96
CA GLU A 120 5.95 6.64 7.99
C GLU A 120 5.26 5.30 8.11
N LEU A 121 6.02 4.23 7.92
CA LEU A 121 5.56 2.86 8.06
C LEU A 121 6.57 2.11 8.93
N SER A 122 6.09 1.35 9.90
CA SER A 122 6.93 0.42 10.66
C SER A 122 6.16 -0.86 10.87
N TRP A 123 6.85 -1.97 11.11
CA TRP A 123 6.18 -3.24 11.38
C TRP A 123 5.23 -3.16 12.59
N ALA A 124 5.63 -2.43 13.64
CA ALA A 124 4.90 -2.36 14.91
C ALA A 124 3.80 -1.28 14.97
N ASN A 125 3.75 -0.35 14.03
CA ASN A 125 2.83 0.81 14.09
C ASN A 125 2.08 0.99 12.77
N PRO A 126 0.88 1.57 12.79
CA PRO A 126 0.12 1.78 11.57
C PRO A 126 0.84 2.71 10.60
N PHE A 127 0.40 2.67 9.35
CA PHE A 127 0.89 3.56 8.32
C PHE A 127 0.41 5.00 8.55
N HIS A 128 1.34 5.96 8.61
CA HIS A 128 1.02 7.37 8.81
C HIS A 128 1.35 8.22 7.59
N VAL A 129 0.44 9.16 7.31
CA VAL A 129 0.60 10.25 6.35
C VAL A 129 0.44 11.57 7.10
N ASN A 130 1.50 12.37 7.13
CA ASN A 130 1.60 13.61 7.94
C ASN A 130 1.25 13.38 9.41
N GLY A 131 1.69 12.26 9.99
CA GLY A 131 1.43 11.90 11.38
C GLY A 131 0.00 11.43 11.67
N LYS A 132 -0.84 11.23 10.63
CA LYS A 132 -2.19 10.67 10.77
C LYS A 132 -2.27 9.32 10.08
N SER A 133 -2.86 8.33 10.73
CA SER A 133 -3.20 7.06 10.10
C SER A 133 -4.65 7.08 9.64
N GLU A 134 -4.92 6.74 8.38
CA GLU A 134 -6.29 6.50 7.90
C GLU A 134 -6.85 5.18 8.41
N GLN A 135 -5.98 4.26 8.85
CA GLN A 135 -6.39 3.02 9.52
C GLN A 135 -6.91 3.29 10.94
N LEU A 136 -6.74 4.53 11.45
CA LEU A 136 -7.19 4.93 12.76
C LEU A 136 -8.27 6.01 12.66
N MET A 137 -9.50 5.71 13.10
CA MET A 137 -10.52 6.72 13.39
C MET A 137 -10.43 7.12 14.86
N ALA A 138 -10.14 8.40 15.14
CA ALA A 138 -9.94 8.92 16.49
C ALA A 138 -8.89 8.15 17.34
N GLY A 139 -7.88 7.56 16.69
CA GLY A 139 -6.83 6.79 17.36
C GLY A 139 -7.16 5.32 17.60
N LEU A 140 -8.33 4.84 17.18
CA LEU A 140 -8.73 3.44 17.24
C LEU A 140 -8.75 2.84 15.83
N PRO A 141 -8.44 1.53 15.65
CA PRO A 141 -8.57 0.86 14.38
C PRO A 141 -9.93 1.12 13.74
N GLU A 142 -9.96 1.36 12.43
CA GLU A 142 -11.21 1.36 11.67
C GLU A 142 -11.93 0.04 11.95
N VAL A 143 -13.13 0.12 12.52
CA VAL A 143 -13.98 -1.05 12.71
C VAL A 143 -14.94 -1.08 11.53
N PRO A 144 -14.73 -1.96 10.54
CA PRO A 144 -15.58 -2.01 9.37
C PRO A 144 -17.02 -2.29 9.78
N PRO A 145 -18.02 -1.79 9.04
CA PRO A 145 -19.40 -2.15 9.30
C PRO A 145 -19.57 -3.67 9.24
N ARG A 146 -20.43 -4.22 10.10
CA ARG A 146 -20.80 -5.64 10.06
C ARG A 146 -21.44 -6.00 8.72
N LEU A 147 -22.14 -5.04 8.13
CA LEU A 147 -22.80 -5.18 6.84
C LEU A 147 -22.92 -3.81 6.19
N ASP A 148 -22.55 -3.71 4.92
CA ASP A 148 -22.82 -2.55 4.08
C ASP A 148 -23.34 -3.04 2.73
N ASN A 149 -24.59 -2.71 2.42
CA ASN A 149 -25.22 -3.00 1.14
C ASN A 149 -26.33 -1.97 0.85
N PRO A 150 -26.94 -1.96 -0.35
CA PRO A 150 -27.97 -0.98 -0.72
C PRO A 150 -29.20 -0.93 0.19
N ALA A 151 -29.44 -1.95 1.02
CA ALA A 151 -30.57 -2.02 1.94
C ALA A 151 -30.23 -1.51 3.35
N VAL A 152 -28.96 -1.57 3.77
CA VAL A 152 -28.56 -1.36 5.15
C VAL A 152 -27.06 -1.09 5.28
N LEU A 153 -26.73 -0.11 6.13
CA LEU A 153 -25.42 0.05 6.74
C LEU A 153 -25.56 -0.30 8.22
N LEU A 154 -24.99 -1.43 8.64
CA LEU A 154 -24.92 -1.86 10.04
C LEU A 154 -23.49 -1.65 10.54
N LYS A 155 -23.29 -0.65 11.40
CA LYS A 155 -21.98 -0.39 12.01
C LYS A 155 -21.58 -1.51 12.96
N ALA A 156 -20.30 -1.53 13.33
CA ALA A 156 -19.76 -2.55 14.21
C ALA A 156 -20.37 -2.58 15.62
N ASP A 157 -20.78 -1.42 16.12
CA ASP A 157 -21.35 -1.18 17.44
C ASP A 157 -22.88 -1.05 17.43
N ASP A 158 -23.50 -1.05 16.26
CA ASP A 158 -24.96 -1.00 16.15
C ASP A 158 -25.59 -2.26 16.77
N THR A 159 -26.59 -2.03 17.62
CA THR A 159 -27.39 -3.09 18.26
C THR A 159 -28.65 -3.41 17.46
N ILE A 160 -29.03 -2.55 16.53
CA ILE A 160 -30.23 -2.66 15.70
C ILE A 160 -29.83 -2.78 14.24
N PHE A 161 -30.25 -3.86 13.59
CA PHE A 161 -30.29 -3.99 12.15
C PHE A 161 -31.58 -3.36 11.65
N ASP A 162 -31.51 -2.31 10.83
CA ASP A 162 -32.66 -1.62 10.24
C ASP A 162 -32.46 -1.53 8.72
N ALA A 163 -33.01 -2.50 7.99
CA ALA A 163 -32.88 -2.59 6.54
C ALA A 163 -34.13 -2.12 5.82
N SER A 164 -33.95 -1.41 4.71
CA SER A 164 -35.00 -0.99 3.80
C SER A 164 -34.59 -1.20 2.36
N TYR A 165 -35.36 -1.99 1.59
CA TYR A 165 -35.08 -2.22 0.17
C TYR A 165 -36.36 -2.40 -0.61
N SER A 166 -36.53 -1.67 -1.71
CA SER A 166 -37.69 -1.77 -2.61
C SER A 166 -39.04 -1.75 -1.88
N GLY A 167 -39.18 -0.90 -0.86
CA GLY A 167 -40.41 -0.74 -0.07
C GLY A 167 -40.61 -1.76 1.06
N ALA A 168 -39.80 -2.81 1.14
CA ALA A 168 -39.78 -3.73 2.28
C ALA A 168 -38.90 -3.21 3.42
N LYS A 169 -39.27 -3.53 4.67
CA LYS A 169 -38.51 -3.18 5.87
C LYS A 169 -38.30 -4.38 6.78
N LEU A 170 -37.13 -4.43 7.43
CA LEU A 170 -36.80 -5.43 8.42
C LEU A 170 -35.98 -4.80 9.55
N LYS A 171 -36.49 -4.89 10.78
CA LYS A 171 -35.80 -4.45 11.99
C LYS A 171 -35.53 -5.62 12.93
N ILE A 172 -34.27 -5.81 13.34
CA ILE A 172 -33.83 -6.89 14.23
C ILE A 172 -32.98 -6.31 15.36
N ASP A 173 -33.26 -6.71 16.59
CA ASP A 173 -32.33 -6.59 17.71
C ASP A 173 -31.25 -7.66 17.55
N VAL A 174 -30.05 -7.23 17.19
CA VAL A 174 -28.93 -8.13 16.85
C VAL A 174 -28.34 -8.76 18.11
N ILE A 175 -28.51 -8.13 19.28
CA ILE A 175 -28.00 -8.63 20.56
C ILE A 175 -28.90 -9.75 21.08
N GLN A 176 -30.22 -9.55 21.00
CA GLN A 176 -31.22 -10.52 21.44
C GLN A 176 -31.56 -11.57 20.36
N GLY A 177 -31.07 -11.38 19.12
CA GLY A 177 -31.45 -12.21 17.97
C GLY A 177 -32.94 -12.13 17.63
N LYS A 178 -33.60 -11.01 17.93
CA LYS A 178 -35.07 -10.88 17.89
C LYS A 178 -35.52 -9.95 16.78
N ARG A 179 -36.44 -10.43 15.92
CA ARG A 179 -37.14 -9.58 14.95
C ARG A 179 -38.08 -8.60 15.68
N ILE A 180 -37.91 -7.31 15.41
CA ILE A 180 -38.76 -6.21 15.90
C ILE A 180 -39.87 -5.92 14.87
N GLU A 181 -39.49 -5.76 13.60
CA GLU A 181 -40.43 -5.46 12.51
C GLU A 181 -40.10 -6.23 11.23
N PRO A 182 -41.11 -6.71 10.47
CA PRO A 182 -42.50 -6.81 10.90
C PRO A 182 -42.64 -7.81 12.05
N LYS A 183 -43.63 -7.62 12.94
CA LYS A 183 -43.87 -8.55 14.05
C LYS A 183 -44.02 -9.97 13.48
N SER A 184 -43.27 -10.92 14.02
CA SER A 184 -43.43 -12.32 13.66
C SER A 184 -44.89 -12.72 13.90
N GLN A 185 -45.54 -13.29 12.90
CA GLN A 185 -46.81 -13.98 13.11
C GLN A 185 -46.45 -15.31 13.78
N ALA A 186 -46.44 -15.31 15.11
CA ALA A 186 -46.45 -16.52 15.91
C ALA A 186 -47.90 -16.92 16.18
#